data_AF-A0A182T5Z1-F1
#
_entry.id   AF-A0A182T5Z1-F1
#
_cell.length_a   1.000
_cell.length_b   1.000
_cell.length_c   1.000
_cell.angle_alpha   90.00
_cell.angle_beta   90.00
_cell.angle_gamma   90.00
#
_symmetry.space_group_name_H-M   'P 1'
#
loop_
_entity.id
_entity.type
_entity.pdbx_description
1 polymer ?
#
loop_
_entity_poly.entity_id
_entity_poly.type
_entity_poly.pdbx_seq_one_letter_code
_entity_poly.pdbx_strand_id
1 'polypeptide(L)'
;MASGLLGLDALALDNLNQDEQAWDALVNEFDAYRTHWQRRGVLPMLREVMAQRHLAENLLASPGGERRLTDVMHLGELLQEAAAQQDSEHALVRWLAQQVAQPNRQSDNQQLRLESDRHLVQVMTIHKSKGLEFDLVWLPFVGNFRQQQQVLYHDRQTFQALLDLNANEESIAWAEEERLAEDLRLLYVALTRSVYHCSIGIAPLFLGTRKKQGETDLHRSALGYLVQAGQAGDAACLLESLQQLATGDIKLDLVDVPDEQPWRPQTTAMVELAAKHFSRRMQDFWRVTSYTGLQQGGVGMQELLPRLDVDAAGEQATEPAPQLTPHTFPRGAAPGTFLHSLFETLDFTQPLD
;
A
#
# COMPACT_ATOMS: atom_id res chain seq x y z
N MET A 1 -31.57 8.53 -4.89
CA MET A 1 -31.24 9.44 -6.00
C MET A 1 -30.37 10.63 -5.60
N ALA A 2 -30.63 11.32 -4.48
CA ALA A 2 -29.85 12.52 -4.09
C ALA A 2 -28.45 12.28 -3.49
N SER A 3 -27.98 11.03 -3.35
CA SER A 3 -26.65 10.76 -2.81
C SER A 3 -25.56 11.19 -3.80
N GLY A 4 -24.48 11.81 -3.31
CA GLY A 4 -23.34 12.21 -4.15
C GLY A 4 -22.70 11.07 -4.95
N LEU A 5 -22.88 9.81 -4.51
CA LEU A 5 -22.49 8.61 -5.26
C LEU A 5 -23.16 8.56 -6.65
N LEU A 6 -24.44 8.92 -6.75
CA LEU A 6 -25.25 8.81 -7.97
C LEU A 6 -25.00 9.96 -8.95
N GLY A 7 -24.26 10.99 -8.55
CA GLY A 7 -23.80 12.06 -9.44
C GLY A 7 -24.89 12.92 -10.09
N LEU A 8 -26.13 12.91 -9.58
CA LEU A 8 -27.21 13.73 -10.12
C LEU A 8 -27.12 15.17 -9.61
N ASP A 9 -27.35 16.13 -10.51
CA ASP A 9 -27.47 17.54 -10.16
C ASP A 9 -28.88 17.90 -9.68
N ALA A 10 -29.03 19.11 -9.14
CA ALA A 10 -30.30 19.58 -8.59
C ALA A 10 -31.41 19.65 -9.64
N LEU A 11 -31.07 19.98 -10.89
CA LEU A 11 -32.03 20.12 -11.98
C LEU A 11 -32.54 18.75 -12.45
N ALA A 12 -31.67 17.74 -12.53
CA ALA A 12 -32.06 16.37 -12.82
C ALA A 12 -32.98 15.79 -11.74
N LEU A 13 -32.74 16.12 -10.47
CA LEU A 13 -33.62 15.70 -9.37
C LEU A 13 -34.99 16.39 -9.42
N ASP A 14 -35.05 17.68 -9.76
CA ASP A 14 -36.32 18.40 -9.91
C ASP A 14 -37.14 17.86 -11.09
N ASN A 15 -36.48 17.62 -12.24
CA ASN A 15 -37.13 17.02 -13.41
C ASN A 15 -37.67 15.61 -13.11
N LEU A 16 -36.93 14.79 -12.34
CA LEU A 16 -37.39 13.47 -11.92
C LEU A 16 -38.65 13.51 -11.03
N ASN A 17 -38.85 14.59 -10.27
CA ASN A 17 -40.06 14.75 -9.46
C ASN A 17 -41.26 15.22 -10.29
N GLN A 18 -41.03 15.86 -11.45
CA GLN A 18 -42.06 16.40 -12.33
C GLN A 18 -42.50 15.41 -13.41
N ASP A 19 -41.68 14.40 -13.71
CA ASP A 19 -41.94 13.37 -14.72
C ASP A 19 -42.30 12.02 -14.08
N GLU A 20 -43.60 11.72 -14.03
CA GLU A 20 -44.12 10.45 -13.50
C GLU A 20 -43.62 9.22 -14.27
N GLN A 21 -43.41 9.32 -15.59
CA GLN A 21 -42.94 8.19 -16.39
C GLN A 21 -41.48 7.86 -16.08
N ALA A 22 -40.64 8.90 -15.95
CA ALA A 22 -39.26 8.73 -15.52
C ALA A 22 -39.16 8.17 -14.10
N TRP A 23 -40.07 8.57 -13.21
CA TRP A 23 -40.17 8.03 -11.85
C TRP A 23 -40.55 6.54 -11.85
N ASP A 24 -41.56 6.15 -12.61
CA ASP A 24 -41.99 4.75 -12.72
C ASP A 24 -40.89 3.85 -13.30
N ALA A 25 -40.17 4.33 -14.31
CA ALA A 25 -39.00 3.64 -14.86
C ALA A 25 -37.92 3.42 -13.79
N LEU A 26 -37.68 4.42 -12.94
CA LEU A 26 -36.73 4.35 -11.85
C LEU A 26 -37.17 3.37 -10.75
N VAL A 27 -38.47 3.34 -10.41
CA VAL A 27 -39.00 2.35 -9.47
C VAL A 27 -38.80 0.93 -9.99
N ASN A 28 -39.09 0.69 -11.28
CA ASN A 28 -38.88 -0.61 -11.92
C ASN A 28 -37.40 -1.02 -11.93
N GLU A 29 -36.50 -0.08 -12.18
CA GLU A 29 -35.05 -0.30 -12.09
C GLU A 29 -34.63 -0.76 -10.69
N PHE A 30 -35.11 -0.09 -9.63
CA PHE A 30 -34.79 -0.47 -8.25
C PHE A 30 -35.44 -1.77 -7.79
N ASP A 31 -36.62 -2.12 -8.31
CA ASP A 31 -37.22 -3.44 -8.05
C ASP A 31 -36.42 -4.57 -8.71
N ALA A 32 -35.85 -4.32 -9.91
CA ALA A 32 -34.93 -5.24 -10.54
C ALA A 32 -33.66 -5.45 -9.69
N TYR A 33 -33.07 -4.37 -9.15
CA TYR A 33 -31.92 -4.47 -8.23
C TYR A 33 -32.25 -5.28 -6.97
N ARG A 34 -33.43 -5.04 -6.37
CA ARG A 34 -33.90 -5.84 -5.23
C ARG A 34 -33.98 -7.32 -5.58
N THR A 35 -34.56 -7.65 -6.73
CA THR A 35 -34.66 -9.04 -7.21
C THR A 35 -33.27 -9.66 -7.43
N HIS A 36 -32.32 -8.87 -7.98
CA HIS A 36 -30.95 -9.33 -8.17
C HIS A 36 -30.23 -9.57 -6.84
N TRP A 37 -30.43 -8.70 -5.84
CA TRP A 37 -29.92 -8.89 -4.48
C TRP A 37 -30.46 -10.20 -3.90
N GLN A 38 -31.76 -10.42 -3.93
CA GLN A 38 -32.39 -11.63 -3.38
C GLN A 38 -31.85 -12.93 -3.98
N ARG A 39 -31.54 -12.91 -5.29
CA ARG A 39 -31.12 -14.12 -6.01
C ARG A 39 -29.61 -14.35 -5.98
N ARG A 40 -28.80 -13.29 -5.95
CA ARG A 40 -27.34 -13.37 -6.17
C ARG A 40 -26.50 -12.71 -5.09
N GLY A 41 -27.09 -11.96 -4.17
CA GLY A 41 -26.40 -11.26 -3.10
C GLY A 41 -26.20 -9.77 -3.36
N VAL A 42 -25.73 -9.07 -2.33
CA VAL A 42 -25.61 -7.61 -2.29
C VAL A 42 -24.51 -7.09 -3.22
N LEU A 43 -23.35 -7.76 -3.28
CA LEU A 43 -22.23 -7.30 -4.11
C LEU A 43 -22.54 -7.39 -5.62
N PRO A 44 -23.12 -8.48 -6.14
CA PRO A 44 -23.55 -8.53 -7.53
C PRO A 44 -24.59 -7.47 -7.88
N MET A 45 -25.55 -7.18 -6.97
CA MET A 45 -26.51 -6.09 -7.15
C MET A 45 -25.80 -4.73 -7.21
N LEU A 46 -24.88 -4.43 -6.28
CA LEU A 46 -24.14 -3.18 -6.28
C LEU A 46 -23.32 -2.98 -7.56
N ARG A 47 -22.71 -4.05 -8.08
CA ARG A 47 -21.99 -4.00 -9.37
C ARG A 47 -22.92 -3.68 -10.53
N GLU A 48 -24.15 -4.20 -10.53
CA GLU A 48 -25.16 -3.88 -11.54
C GLU A 48 -25.55 -2.40 -11.47
N VAL A 49 -25.82 -1.87 -10.26
CA VAL A 49 -26.08 -0.44 -10.04
C VAL A 49 -24.91 0.41 -10.55
N MET A 50 -23.67 0.02 -10.24
CA MET A 50 -22.47 0.72 -10.70
C MET A 50 -22.37 0.78 -12.22
N ALA A 51 -22.66 -0.33 -12.91
CA ALA A 51 -22.62 -0.41 -14.36
C ALA A 51 -23.74 0.40 -15.02
N GLN A 52 -24.99 0.24 -14.56
CA GLN A 52 -26.16 0.91 -15.14
C GLN A 52 -26.14 2.44 -14.95
N ARG A 53 -25.57 2.91 -13.83
CA ARG A 53 -25.50 4.34 -13.49
C ARG A 53 -24.12 4.96 -13.76
N HIS A 54 -23.21 4.23 -14.41
CA HIS A 54 -21.84 4.69 -14.70
C HIS A 54 -21.12 5.28 -13.48
N LEU A 55 -21.31 4.65 -12.31
CA LEU A 55 -20.81 5.19 -11.04
C LEU A 55 -19.29 5.20 -11.01
N ALA A 56 -18.64 4.22 -11.62
CA ALA A 56 -17.19 4.13 -11.64
C ALA A 56 -16.58 5.29 -12.44
N GLU A 57 -17.12 5.55 -13.63
CA GLU A 57 -16.70 6.62 -14.53
C GLU A 57 -16.92 8.00 -13.89
N ASN A 58 -18.10 8.20 -13.31
CA ASN A 58 -18.45 9.45 -12.62
C ASN A 58 -17.57 9.71 -11.39
N LEU A 59 -17.27 8.66 -10.61
CA LEU A 59 -16.37 8.77 -9.47
C LEU A 59 -14.95 9.08 -9.93
N LEU A 60 -14.40 8.35 -10.90
CA LEU A 60 -13.04 8.54 -11.41
C LEU A 60 -12.81 9.95 -12.00
N ALA A 61 -13.83 10.54 -12.62
CA ALA A 61 -13.75 11.90 -13.17
C ALA A 61 -13.71 13.01 -12.09
N SER A 62 -13.93 12.68 -10.82
CA SER A 62 -14.03 13.64 -9.73
C SER A 62 -12.83 13.58 -8.78
N PRO A 63 -12.49 14.66 -8.05
CA PRO A 63 -11.29 14.71 -7.20
C PRO A 63 -11.27 13.58 -6.15
N GLY A 64 -10.17 12.83 -6.06
CA GLY A 64 -10.10 11.64 -5.19
C GLY A 64 -11.06 10.52 -5.61
N GLY A 65 -11.35 10.42 -6.90
CA GLY A 65 -12.28 9.48 -7.50
C GLY A 65 -11.88 8.01 -7.34
N GLU A 66 -10.61 7.72 -7.60
CA GLU A 66 -10.01 6.39 -7.40
C GLU A 66 -10.28 5.88 -5.98
N ARG A 67 -10.04 6.76 -4.99
CA ARG A 67 -10.24 6.45 -3.57
C ARG A 67 -11.69 6.11 -3.26
N ARG A 68 -12.61 6.97 -3.65
CA ARG A 68 -14.04 6.75 -3.41
C ARG A 68 -14.53 5.49 -4.11
N LEU A 69 -14.05 5.20 -5.32
CA LEU A 69 -14.40 3.98 -6.04
C LEU A 69 -13.88 2.74 -5.29
N THR A 70 -12.63 2.76 -4.84
CA THR A 70 -12.02 1.68 -4.05
C THR A 70 -12.80 1.45 -2.75
N ASP A 71 -13.18 2.52 -2.04
CA ASP A 71 -13.95 2.45 -0.80
C ASP A 71 -15.35 1.86 -1.02
N VAL A 72 -16.02 2.23 -2.13
CA VAL A 72 -17.34 1.67 -2.51
C VAL A 72 -17.24 0.18 -2.83
N MET A 73 -16.20 -0.22 -3.56
CA MET A 73 -15.94 -1.63 -3.88
C MET A 73 -15.65 -2.45 -2.62
N HIS A 74 -14.82 -1.91 -1.73
CA HIS A 74 -14.51 -2.54 -0.44
C HIS A 74 -15.77 -2.67 0.44
N LEU A 75 -16.60 -1.63 0.50
CA LEU A 75 -17.88 -1.68 1.20
C LEU A 75 -18.79 -2.78 0.64
N GLY A 76 -18.79 -2.99 -0.68
CA GLY A 76 -19.51 -4.10 -1.30
C GLY A 76 -19.00 -5.47 -0.85
N GLU A 77 -17.68 -5.66 -0.73
CA GLU A 77 -17.06 -6.89 -0.21
C GLU A 77 -17.47 -7.14 1.25
N LEU A 78 -17.39 -6.12 2.10
CA LEU A 78 -17.78 -6.19 3.52
C LEU A 78 -19.27 -6.51 3.69
N LEU A 79 -20.12 -5.88 2.89
CA LEU A 79 -21.55 -6.18 2.91
C LEU A 79 -21.85 -7.60 2.48
N GLN A 80 -21.10 -8.13 1.50
CA GLN A 80 -21.27 -9.51 1.04
C GLN A 80 -20.85 -10.52 2.10
N GLU A 81 -19.76 -10.26 2.83
CA GLU A 81 -19.33 -11.08 3.95
C GLU A 81 -20.35 -11.03 5.10
N ALA A 82 -20.78 -9.82 5.48
CA ALA A 82 -21.79 -9.65 6.52
C ALA A 82 -23.12 -10.30 6.15
N ALA A 83 -23.53 -10.24 4.87
CA ALA A 83 -24.76 -10.86 4.38
C ALA A 83 -24.82 -12.38 4.63
N ALA A 84 -23.66 -13.06 4.68
CA ALA A 84 -23.63 -14.49 4.99
C ALA A 84 -24.03 -14.81 6.45
N GLN A 85 -23.98 -13.81 7.34
CA GLN A 85 -24.31 -13.92 8.76
C GLN A 85 -25.66 -13.28 9.12
N GLN A 86 -26.37 -12.69 8.15
CA GLN A 86 -27.65 -12.02 8.37
C GLN A 86 -28.80 -12.80 7.73
N ASP A 87 -29.94 -12.86 8.43
CA ASP A 87 -31.12 -13.61 7.98
C ASP A 87 -31.98 -12.87 6.95
N SER A 88 -31.74 -11.57 6.70
CA SER A 88 -32.53 -10.76 5.75
C SER A 88 -31.79 -9.52 5.24
N GLU A 89 -32.27 -8.95 4.14
CA GLU A 89 -31.75 -7.70 3.55
C GLU A 89 -31.91 -6.52 4.52
N HIS A 90 -33.04 -6.46 5.24
CA HIS A 90 -33.28 -5.45 6.27
C HIS A 90 -32.32 -5.58 7.45
N ALA A 91 -31.96 -6.82 7.83
CA ALA A 91 -30.95 -7.05 8.85
C ALA A 91 -29.57 -6.55 8.41
N LEU A 92 -29.20 -6.75 7.13
CA LEU A 92 -27.95 -6.20 6.58
C LEU A 92 -27.94 -4.66 6.58
N VAL A 93 -29.04 -4.01 6.20
CA VAL A 93 -29.15 -2.54 6.25
C VAL A 93 -29.00 -2.03 7.69
N ARG A 94 -29.64 -2.69 8.65
CA ARG A 94 -29.52 -2.34 10.08
C ARG A 94 -28.09 -2.56 10.58
N TRP A 95 -27.45 -3.66 10.17
CA TRP A 95 -26.04 -3.94 10.49
C TRP A 95 -25.13 -2.82 9.96
N LEU A 96 -25.31 -2.41 8.69
CA LEU A 96 -24.54 -1.31 8.11
C LEU A 96 -24.75 0.00 8.89
N ALA A 97 -26.01 0.33 9.23
CA ALA A 97 -26.32 1.53 10.02
C ALA A 97 -25.65 1.50 11.41
N GLN A 98 -25.57 0.33 12.06
CA GLN A 98 -24.85 0.17 13.32
C GLN A 98 -23.35 0.38 13.15
N GLN A 99 -22.73 -0.18 12.10
CA GLN A 99 -21.30 0.03 11.82
C GLN A 99 -20.97 1.49 11.54
N VAL A 100 -21.87 2.22 10.86
CA VAL A 100 -21.72 3.66 10.61
C VAL A 100 -21.88 4.47 11.89
N ALA A 101 -22.82 4.11 12.77
CA ALA A 101 -23.07 4.81 14.03
C ALA A 101 -21.98 4.56 15.09
N GLN A 102 -21.39 3.36 15.10
CA GLN A 102 -20.37 2.93 16.06
C GLN A 102 -19.16 2.33 15.33
N PRO A 103 -18.33 3.17 14.67
CA PRO A 103 -17.17 2.68 13.94
C PRO A 103 -16.12 2.12 14.92
N ASN A 104 -15.66 0.90 14.66
CA ASN A 104 -14.53 0.28 15.34
C ASN A 104 -13.27 0.42 14.48
N ARG A 105 -12.53 1.51 14.67
CA ARG A 105 -11.29 1.83 13.93
C ARG A 105 -10.17 0.80 14.11
N GLN A 106 -10.28 -0.11 15.07
CA GLN A 106 -9.30 -1.18 15.30
C GLN A 106 -9.60 -2.46 14.50
N SER A 107 -10.78 -2.54 13.87
CA SER A 107 -11.14 -3.69 13.02
C SER A 107 -10.44 -3.57 11.66
N ASP A 108 -9.81 -4.66 11.22
CA ASP A 108 -9.18 -4.75 9.89
C ASP A 108 -10.20 -4.46 8.76
N ASN A 109 -11.46 -4.84 8.95
CA ASN A 109 -12.57 -4.57 8.04
C ASN A 109 -12.95 -3.08 7.94
N GLN A 110 -12.41 -2.23 8.81
CA GLN A 110 -12.58 -0.77 8.77
C GLN A 110 -11.28 -0.05 8.40
N GLN A 111 -10.21 -0.78 8.11
CA GLN A 111 -9.00 -0.21 7.55
C GLN A 111 -9.23 0.08 6.07
N LEU A 112 -8.94 1.31 5.68
CA LEU A 112 -9.06 1.70 4.30
C LEU A 112 -8.04 0.93 3.46
N ARG A 113 -8.51 0.30 2.39
CA ARG A 113 -7.64 -0.44 1.45
C ARG A 113 -6.63 0.53 0.86
N LEU A 114 -5.34 0.24 0.98
CA LEU A 114 -4.30 1.08 0.39
C LEU A 114 -4.40 0.95 -1.14
N GLU A 115 -4.49 2.08 -1.83
CA GLU A 115 -4.25 2.12 -3.29
C GLU A 115 -2.78 1.74 -3.53
N SER A 116 -2.39 1.45 -4.77
CA SER A 116 -1.03 0.97 -5.07
C SER A 116 0.06 1.90 -4.47
N ASP A 117 0.52 1.59 -3.25
CA ASP A 117 1.38 2.41 -2.38
C ASP A 117 2.80 2.59 -2.93
N ARG A 118 3.10 1.98 -4.08
CA ARG A 118 4.46 1.97 -4.65
C ARG A 118 4.98 3.36 -5.01
N HIS A 119 4.13 4.37 -5.10
CA HIS A 119 4.52 5.73 -5.49
C HIS A 119 4.09 6.81 -4.49
N LEU A 120 3.69 6.44 -3.27
CA LEU A 120 3.26 7.40 -2.25
C LEU A 120 4.19 7.40 -1.03
N VAL A 121 4.25 8.53 -0.34
CA VAL A 121 4.92 8.62 0.97
C VAL A 121 4.10 7.85 2.00
N GLN A 122 4.72 6.83 2.58
CA GLN A 122 4.06 5.97 3.55
C GLN A 122 4.10 6.60 4.95
N VAL A 123 2.91 6.86 5.52
CA VAL A 123 2.77 7.34 6.90
C VAL A 123 2.34 6.18 7.78
N MET A 124 3.21 5.77 8.71
CA MET A 124 2.95 4.66 9.62
C MET A 124 3.47 4.95 11.04
N THR A 125 3.04 4.14 11.99
CA THR A 125 3.49 4.25 13.38
C THR A 125 4.85 3.58 13.58
N ILE A 126 5.62 4.01 14.59
CA ILE A 126 6.92 3.41 14.95
C ILE A 126 6.77 1.91 15.20
N HIS A 127 5.71 1.49 15.89
CA HIS A 127 5.41 0.08 16.14
C HIS A 127 5.25 -0.74 14.86
N LYS A 128 4.52 -0.20 13.86
CA LYS A 128 4.31 -0.88 12.57
C LYS A 128 5.58 -0.92 11.70
N SER A 129 6.52 0.00 11.93
CA SER A 129 7.81 0.03 11.23
C SER A 129 8.82 -1.01 11.72
N LYS A 130 8.57 -1.67 12.86
CA LYS A 130 9.52 -2.63 13.45
C LYS A 130 9.77 -3.79 12.49
N GLY A 131 11.03 -3.97 12.10
CA GLY A 131 11.45 -5.01 11.14
C GLY A 131 11.34 -4.59 9.67
N LEU A 132 10.88 -3.36 9.39
CA LEU A 132 10.91 -2.77 8.06
C LEU A 132 12.10 -1.82 7.92
N GLU A 133 12.53 -1.58 6.69
CA GLU A 133 13.61 -0.66 6.34
C GLU A 133 13.14 0.27 5.22
N PHE A 134 13.58 1.52 5.27
CA PHE A 134 13.23 2.54 4.29
C PHE A 134 14.47 3.36 3.92
N ASP A 135 14.58 3.71 2.64
CA ASP A 135 15.68 4.52 2.13
C ASP A 135 15.80 5.86 2.86
N LEU A 136 14.67 6.54 3.04
CA LEU A 136 14.55 7.86 3.68
C LEU A 136 13.45 7.82 4.74
N VAL A 137 13.76 8.30 5.95
CA VAL A 137 12.80 8.35 7.07
C VAL A 137 12.68 9.77 7.60
N TRP A 138 11.45 10.16 7.95
CA TRP A 138 11.14 11.45 8.58
C TRP A 138 10.42 11.23 9.91
N LEU A 139 10.96 11.81 10.98
CA LEU A 139 10.45 11.75 12.35
C LEU A 139 10.07 13.16 12.85
N PRO A 140 8.96 13.73 12.36
CA PRO A 140 8.63 15.14 12.62
C PRO A 140 8.25 15.45 14.07
N PHE A 141 7.76 14.45 14.83
CA PHE A 141 7.16 14.66 16.15
C PHE A 141 7.79 13.83 17.27
N VAL A 142 9.01 13.32 17.07
CA VAL A 142 9.65 12.40 18.02
C VAL A 142 10.13 13.08 19.31
N GLY A 143 10.23 14.43 19.31
CA GLY A 143 10.48 15.21 20.52
C GLY A 143 9.28 15.34 21.46
N ASN A 144 8.10 14.84 21.07
CA ASN A 144 6.91 14.88 21.93
C ASN A 144 6.85 13.66 22.86
N PHE A 145 6.18 13.80 24.00
CA PHE A 145 5.95 12.70 24.93
C PHE A 145 4.64 12.86 25.69
N ARG A 146 4.17 11.79 26.31
CA ARG A 146 3.00 11.81 27.19
C ARG A 146 3.41 11.38 28.59
N GLN A 147 3.11 12.21 29.59
CA GLN A 147 3.27 11.84 30.99
C GLN A 147 2.32 10.71 31.35
N GLN A 148 2.78 9.81 32.21
CA GLN A 148 1.94 8.71 32.66
C GLN A 148 0.95 9.22 33.72
N GLN A 149 -0.35 9.09 33.45
CA GLN A 149 -1.40 9.53 34.40
C GLN A 149 -1.64 8.52 35.52
N GLN A 150 -1.37 7.24 35.26
CA GLN A 150 -1.49 6.15 36.22
C GLN A 150 -0.12 5.70 36.68
N VAL A 151 0.07 5.60 37.99
CA VAL A 151 1.34 5.18 38.60
C VAL A 151 1.44 3.66 38.59
N LEU A 152 1.61 3.12 37.39
CA LEU A 152 1.91 1.72 37.12
C LEU A 152 3.41 1.58 36.88
N TYR A 153 4.08 0.77 37.67
CA TYR A 153 5.51 0.49 37.57
C TYR A 153 5.79 -0.98 37.91
N HIS A 154 6.98 -1.47 37.61
CA HIS A 154 7.43 -2.80 37.93
C HIS A 154 8.37 -2.78 39.15
N ASP A 155 8.10 -3.67 40.11
CA ASP A 155 9.00 -3.86 41.25
C ASP A 155 10.37 -4.37 40.78
N ARG A 156 11.45 -3.73 41.22
CA ARG A 156 12.81 -4.03 40.73
C ARG A 156 13.38 -5.37 41.19
N GLN A 157 12.77 -6.01 42.19
CA GLN A 157 13.24 -7.29 42.74
C GLN A 157 12.40 -8.46 42.22
N THR A 158 11.08 -8.29 42.21
CA THR A 158 10.10 -9.32 41.86
C THR A 158 9.62 -9.22 40.41
N PHE A 159 9.88 -8.08 39.73
CA PHE A 159 9.43 -7.76 38.37
C PHE A 159 7.90 -7.81 38.18
N GLN A 160 7.14 -7.69 39.27
CA GLN A 160 5.68 -7.64 39.21
C GLN A 160 5.21 -6.22 38.92
N ALA A 161 4.16 -6.11 38.11
CA ALA A 161 3.50 -4.83 37.86
C ALA A 161 2.67 -4.41 39.09
N LEU A 162 2.99 -3.25 39.64
CA LEU A 162 2.34 -2.65 40.80
C LEU A 162 1.63 -1.35 40.38
N LEU A 163 0.37 -1.21 40.80
CA LEU A 163 -0.40 0.01 40.63
C LEU A 163 -0.49 0.72 41.97
N ASP A 164 0.15 1.89 42.09
CA ASP A 164 0.04 2.72 43.28
C ASP A 164 -1.13 3.70 43.15
N LEU A 165 -2.18 3.46 43.94
CA LEU A 165 -3.37 4.30 43.98
C LEU A 165 -3.16 5.61 44.74
N ASN A 166 -2.14 5.69 45.59
CA ASN A 166 -1.82 6.88 46.39
C ASN A 166 -0.87 7.83 45.65
N ALA A 167 -0.26 7.37 44.56
CA ALA A 167 0.68 8.12 43.75
C ALA A 167 1.82 8.72 44.60
N ASN A 168 2.51 7.87 45.36
CA ASN A 168 3.66 8.29 46.14
C ASN A 168 4.77 8.82 45.21
N GLU A 169 5.59 9.77 45.70
CA GLU A 169 6.64 10.41 44.90
C GLU A 169 7.64 9.41 44.31
N GLU A 170 8.05 8.40 45.08
CA GLU A 170 8.96 7.33 44.60
C GLU A 170 8.32 6.48 43.49
N SER A 171 7.05 6.08 43.68
CA SER A 171 6.30 5.32 42.69
C SER A 171 6.13 6.10 41.38
N ILE A 172 5.88 7.41 41.45
CA ILE A 172 5.81 8.30 40.29
C ILE A 172 7.15 8.36 39.57
N ALA A 173 8.25 8.50 40.31
CA ALA A 173 9.59 8.54 39.73
C ALA A 173 9.92 7.24 38.98
N TRP A 174 9.58 6.07 39.55
CA TRP A 174 9.78 4.78 38.88
C TRP A 174 8.91 4.62 37.64
N ALA A 175 7.63 5.03 37.69
CA ALA A 175 6.75 4.99 36.52
C ALA A 175 7.25 5.90 35.39
N GLU A 176 7.74 7.10 35.70
CA GLU A 176 8.29 8.02 34.69
C GLU A 176 9.62 7.52 34.12
N GLU A 177 10.46 6.85 34.93
CA GLU A 177 11.69 6.18 34.47
C GLU A 177 11.38 5.05 33.49
N GLU A 178 10.40 4.19 33.79
CA GLU A 178 9.96 3.11 32.90
C GLU A 178 9.39 3.64 31.59
N ARG A 179 8.56 4.69 31.67
CA ARG A 179 8.02 5.38 30.50
C ARG A 179 9.14 5.97 29.64
N LEU A 180 10.15 6.62 30.25
CA LEU A 180 11.31 7.14 29.53
C LEU A 180 12.12 6.02 28.89
N ALA A 181 12.31 4.90 29.60
CA ALA A 181 13.01 3.74 29.07
C ALA A 181 12.30 3.18 27.83
N GLU A 182 10.97 3.13 27.82
CA GLU A 182 10.21 2.69 26.65
C GLU A 182 10.27 3.69 25.49
N ASP A 183 10.12 4.99 25.75
CA ASP A 183 10.28 6.01 24.72
C ASP A 183 11.68 5.98 24.08
N LEU A 184 12.73 5.69 24.87
CA LEU A 184 14.10 5.49 24.36
C LEU A 184 14.19 4.27 23.43
N ARG A 185 13.52 3.16 23.76
CA ARG A 185 13.44 1.98 22.87
C ARG A 185 12.69 2.30 21.58
N LEU A 186 11.58 3.05 21.66
CA LEU A 186 10.83 3.49 20.48
C LEU A 186 11.65 4.43 19.60
N LEU A 187 12.39 5.37 20.20
CA LEU A 187 13.32 6.24 19.48
C LEU A 187 14.40 5.42 18.76
N TYR A 188 14.99 4.43 19.44
CA TYR A 188 15.97 3.52 18.82
C TYR A 188 15.37 2.77 17.62
N VAL A 189 14.16 2.22 17.76
CA VAL A 189 13.47 1.56 16.64
C VAL A 189 13.27 2.55 15.49
N ALA A 190 12.79 3.76 15.77
CA ALA A 190 12.51 4.78 14.76
C ALA A 190 13.76 5.22 13.98
N LEU A 191 14.86 5.50 14.70
CA LEU A 191 16.13 5.94 14.10
C LEU A 191 16.78 4.85 13.24
N THR A 192 16.61 3.58 13.62
CA THR A 192 17.22 2.44 12.90
C THR A 192 16.41 1.97 11.70
N ARG A 193 15.34 2.68 11.30
CA ARG A 193 14.57 2.33 10.10
C ARG A 193 15.17 2.89 8.81
N SER A 194 16.00 3.93 8.89
CA SER A 194 16.56 4.59 7.71
C SER A 194 17.82 3.90 7.20
N VAL A 195 17.94 3.76 5.87
CA VAL A 195 19.16 3.28 5.21
C VAL A 195 20.08 4.44 4.85
N TYR A 196 19.57 5.46 4.16
CA TYR A 196 20.41 6.55 3.64
C TYR A 196 20.26 7.85 4.42
N HIS A 197 19.05 8.19 4.88
CA HIS A 197 18.79 9.48 5.52
C HIS A 197 17.67 9.41 6.56
N CYS A 198 17.86 10.10 7.68
CA CYS A 198 16.85 10.29 8.72
C CYS A 198 16.74 11.77 9.08
N SER A 199 15.58 12.38 8.79
CA SER A 199 15.24 13.74 9.23
C SER A 199 14.51 13.70 10.56
N ILE A 200 14.96 14.45 11.56
CA ILE A 200 14.34 14.51 12.88
C ILE A 200 13.82 15.93 13.13
N GLY A 201 12.53 16.05 13.43
CA GLY A 201 11.92 17.30 13.88
C GLY A 201 12.09 17.47 15.38
N ILE A 202 12.77 18.54 15.80
CA ILE A 202 12.93 18.90 17.20
C ILE A 202 12.61 20.38 17.42
N ALA A 203 11.90 20.68 18.50
CA ALA A 203 11.54 22.03 18.88
C ALA A 203 11.44 22.16 20.41
N PRO A 204 11.61 23.38 20.97
CA PRO A 204 11.31 23.65 22.38
C PRO A 204 9.88 23.24 22.73
N LEU A 205 9.73 22.27 23.64
CA LEU A 205 8.44 21.75 24.07
C LEU A 205 8.01 22.40 25.39
N PHE A 206 6.78 22.91 25.45
CA PHE A 206 6.16 23.43 26.66
C PHE A 206 4.84 22.69 26.89
N LEU A 207 4.69 22.00 28.01
CA LEU A 207 3.47 21.27 28.35
C LEU A 207 2.41 22.21 28.95
N GLY A 208 1.16 22.00 28.54
CA GLY A 208 0.00 22.73 29.04
C GLY A 208 -0.10 24.17 28.50
N THR A 209 -0.74 25.05 29.29
CA THR A 209 -1.05 26.44 28.92
C THR A 209 -0.04 27.46 29.48
N ARG A 210 1.16 27.02 29.86
CA ARG A 210 2.19 27.94 30.38
C ARG A 210 2.67 28.90 29.29
N LYS A 211 3.13 30.08 29.72
CA LYS A 211 3.81 31.02 28.83
C LYS A 211 5.03 30.34 28.23
N LYS A 212 5.23 30.49 26.92
CA LYS A 212 6.36 29.93 26.16
C LYS A 212 7.65 30.72 26.43
N GLN A 213 8.06 30.78 27.69
CA GLN A 213 9.20 31.54 28.18
C GLN A 213 9.87 30.76 29.31
N GLY A 214 11.21 30.67 29.26
CA GLY A 214 12.01 29.96 30.25
C GLY A 214 12.26 28.50 29.90
N GLU A 215 12.33 27.66 30.93
CA GLU A 215 12.66 26.23 30.83
C GLU A 215 11.62 25.45 30.03
N THR A 216 12.13 24.55 29.19
CA THR A 216 11.32 23.65 28.35
C THR A 216 11.16 22.28 29.01
N ASP A 217 10.07 21.59 28.69
CA ASP A 217 9.80 20.22 29.13
C ASP A 217 10.48 19.17 28.22
N LEU A 218 11.25 19.61 27.21
CA LEU A 218 11.81 18.71 26.20
C LEU A 218 12.78 17.68 26.79
N HIS A 219 13.54 18.04 27.83
CA HIS A 219 14.48 17.16 28.56
C HIS A 219 13.83 15.88 29.11
N ARG A 220 12.50 15.85 29.21
CA ARG A 220 11.70 14.69 29.65
C ARG A 220 11.29 13.75 28.51
N SER A 221 11.34 14.21 27.26
CA SER A 221 11.18 13.35 26.08
C SER A 221 12.42 12.48 25.89
N ALA A 222 12.31 11.33 25.22
CA ALA A 222 13.47 10.48 24.95
C ALA A 222 14.57 11.20 24.15
N LEU A 223 14.17 11.95 23.10
CA LEU A 223 15.14 12.70 22.29
C LEU A 223 15.78 13.83 23.11
N GLY A 224 14.97 14.62 23.83
CA GLY A 224 15.50 15.71 24.64
C GLY A 224 16.35 15.23 25.81
N TYR A 225 16.04 14.09 26.40
CA TYR A 225 16.86 13.46 27.43
C TYR A 225 18.27 13.14 26.91
N LEU A 226 18.38 12.60 25.70
CA LEU A 226 19.68 12.31 25.07
C LEU A 226 20.43 13.58 24.67
N VAL A 227 19.74 14.59 24.15
CA VAL A 227 20.35 15.84 23.68
C VAL A 227 20.80 16.72 24.86
N GLN A 228 19.99 16.84 25.90
CA GLN A 228 20.22 17.75 27.05
C GLN A 228 20.76 17.01 28.29
N ALA A 229 21.15 15.73 28.16
CA ALA A 229 21.58 14.87 29.27
C ALA A 229 20.59 14.85 30.45
N GLY A 230 19.28 14.92 30.15
CA GLY A 230 18.19 14.98 31.14
C GLY A 230 18.10 16.30 31.93
N GLN A 231 18.87 17.32 31.58
CA GLN A 231 18.85 18.62 32.27
C GLN A 231 17.80 19.55 31.66
N ALA A 232 17.05 20.22 32.53
CA ALA A 232 16.12 21.26 32.11
C ALA A 232 16.89 22.45 31.52
N GLY A 233 16.41 22.97 30.39
CA GLY A 233 17.03 24.07 29.68
C GLY A 233 16.01 24.85 28.86
N ASP A 234 16.36 26.10 28.56
CA ASP A 234 15.58 26.94 27.67
C ASP A 234 15.86 26.62 26.18
N ALA A 235 15.24 27.38 25.28
CA ALA A 235 15.44 27.19 23.84
C ALA A 235 16.88 27.46 23.37
N ALA A 236 17.64 28.32 24.06
CA ALA A 236 19.03 28.61 23.73
C ALA A 236 19.93 27.42 24.11
N CYS A 237 19.73 26.85 25.30
CA CYS A 237 20.42 25.64 25.75
C CYS A 237 20.16 24.45 24.81
N LEU A 238 18.92 24.30 24.33
CA LEU A 238 18.59 23.28 23.32
C LEU A 238 19.40 23.48 22.03
N LEU A 239 19.45 24.72 21.52
CA LEU A 239 20.18 25.02 20.29
C LEU A 239 21.68 24.74 20.45
N GLU A 240 22.27 25.12 21.58
CA GLU A 240 23.68 24.84 21.88
C GLU A 240 23.95 23.33 21.93
N SER A 241 23.09 22.56 22.61
CA SER A 241 23.19 21.10 22.69
C SER A 241 23.10 20.44 21.31
N LEU A 242 22.23 20.94 20.43
CA LEU A 242 22.10 20.46 19.05
C LEU A 242 23.31 20.83 18.18
N GLN A 243 23.89 22.00 18.38
CA GLN A 243 25.11 22.42 17.69
C GLN A 243 26.30 21.55 18.09
N GLN A 244 26.38 21.11 19.34
CA GLN A 244 27.42 20.17 19.80
C GLN A 244 27.27 18.77 19.17
N LEU A 245 26.04 18.35 18.87
CA LEU A 245 25.76 17.08 18.18
C LEU A 245 26.00 17.15 16.67
N ALA A 246 25.99 18.36 16.09
CA ALA A 246 26.23 18.56 14.68
C ALA A 246 27.68 18.19 14.33
N THR A 247 27.86 16.97 13.84
CA THR A 247 29.13 16.39 13.41
C THR A 247 29.11 16.17 11.89
N GLY A 248 30.14 15.55 11.32
CA GLY A 248 30.19 15.30 9.86
C GLY A 248 28.96 14.55 9.32
N ASP A 249 28.35 13.70 10.14
CA ASP A 249 27.19 12.87 9.77
C ASP A 249 25.84 13.47 10.20
N ILE A 250 25.84 14.50 11.04
CA ILE A 250 24.63 15.11 11.59
C ILE A 250 24.60 16.59 11.21
N LYS A 251 23.70 16.94 10.29
CA LYS A 251 23.47 18.31 9.88
C LYS A 251 22.31 18.92 10.68
N LEU A 252 22.55 20.07 11.29
CA LEU A 252 21.53 20.89 11.91
C LEU A 252 21.08 21.98 10.94
N ASP A 253 19.81 21.94 10.56
CA ASP A 253 19.15 22.98 9.75
C ASP A 253 18.04 23.63 10.58
N LEU A 254 18.09 24.96 10.69
CA LEU A 254 16.98 25.72 11.25
C LEU A 254 15.88 25.84 10.20
N VAL A 255 14.65 25.56 10.59
CA VAL A 255 13.50 25.65 9.69
C VAL A 255 13.19 27.12 9.44
N ASP A 256 13.30 27.54 8.18
CA ASP A 256 12.89 28.86 7.72
C ASP A 256 11.36 29.02 7.79
N VAL A 257 10.87 30.25 7.58
CA VAL A 257 9.44 30.52 7.49
C VAL A 257 8.83 29.59 6.43
N PRO A 258 7.82 28.77 6.77
CA PRO A 258 7.27 27.81 5.82
C PRO A 258 6.68 28.54 4.62
N ASP A 259 7.00 28.05 3.43
CA ASP A 259 6.29 28.45 2.22
C ASP A 259 4.87 27.88 2.31
N GLU A 260 3.88 28.75 2.54
CA GLU A 260 2.47 28.34 2.59
C GLU A 260 1.91 27.99 1.21
N GLN A 261 2.70 28.13 0.14
CA GLN A 261 2.29 27.68 -1.18
C GLN A 261 2.23 26.14 -1.20
N PRO A 262 1.05 25.56 -1.40
CA PRO A 262 0.95 24.10 -1.50
C PRO A 262 1.77 23.65 -2.69
N TRP A 263 2.65 22.66 -2.46
CA TRP A 263 3.45 22.06 -3.52
C TRP A 263 2.51 21.56 -4.63
N ARG A 264 2.74 22.04 -5.85
CA ARG A 264 2.03 21.57 -7.02
C ARG A 264 2.96 20.65 -7.80
N PRO A 265 2.54 19.41 -8.11
CA PRO A 265 3.32 18.58 -9.00
C PRO A 265 3.53 19.34 -10.31
N GLN A 266 4.77 19.38 -10.79
CA GLN A 266 5.02 19.83 -12.15
C GLN A 266 4.20 18.93 -13.06
N THR A 267 3.18 19.50 -13.68
CA THR A 267 2.35 18.78 -14.64
C THR A 267 3.27 18.38 -15.78
N THR A 268 3.77 17.15 -15.73
CA THR A 268 4.46 16.56 -16.87
C THR A 268 3.42 16.55 -17.97
N ALA A 269 3.65 17.32 -19.04
CA ALA A 269 2.72 17.34 -20.15
C ALA A 269 2.42 15.89 -20.54
N MET A 270 1.15 15.49 -20.41
CA MET A 270 0.73 14.16 -20.87
C MET A 270 1.15 14.08 -22.33
N VAL A 271 2.17 13.27 -22.61
CA VAL A 271 2.56 12.99 -23.98
C VAL A 271 1.32 12.37 -24.61
N GLU A 272 0.83 12.93 -25.71
CA GLU A 272 -0.24 12.30 -26.47
C GLU A 272 0.23 10.91 -26.89
N LEU A 273 -0.26 9.90 -26.18
CA LEU A 273 0.01 8.51 -26.49
C LEU A 273 -0.79 8.15 -27.73
N ALA A 274 -0.13 8.10 -28.87
CA ALA A 274 -0.71 7.53 -30.08
C ALA A 274 -0.50 6.01 -30.09
N ALA A 275 -1.54 5.25 -30.46
CA ALA A 275 -1.38 3.84 -30.75
C ALA A 275 -0.31 3.66 -31.84
N LYS A 276 0.64 2.75 -31.62
CA LYS A 276 1.69 2.48 -32.60
C LYS A 276 1.04 1.92 -33.86
N HIS A 277 1.18 2.62 -34.98
CA HIS A 277 0.62 2.18 -36.25
C HIS A 277 1.23 0.84 -36.65
N PHE A 278 0.40 -0.17 -36.82
CA PHE A 278 0.82 -1.49 -37.28
C PHE A 278 1.19 -1.38 -38.78
N SER A 279 2.48 -1.21 -39.05
CA SER A 279 3.03 -1.04 -40.41
C SER A 279 3.45 -2.35 -41.07
N ARG A 280 3.37 -3.48 -40.36
CA ARG A 280 3.70 -4.80 -40.91
C ARG A 280 2.58 -5.29 -41.81
N ARG A 281 2.92 -5.84 -42.97
CA ARG A 281 2.00 -6.65 -43.77
C ARG A 281 1.86 -8.02 -43.09
N MET A 282 0.69 -8.34 -42.54
CA MET A 282 0.42 -9.72 -42.12
C MET A 282 0.34 -10.56 -43.40
N GLN A 283 1.28 -11.48 -43.56
CA GLN A 283 1.19 -12.51 -44.57
C GLN A 283 0.41 -13.66 -43.94
N ASP A 284 -0.86 -13.80 -44.31
CA ASP A 284 -1.66 -14.97 -43.97
C ASP A 284 -1.18 -16.15 -44.80
N PHE A 285 -0.12 -16.82 -44.34
CA PHE A 285 0.21 -18.17 -44.79
C PHE A 285 -0.65 -19.17 -44.02
N TRP A 286 -1.97 -18.98 -44.09
CA TRP A 286 -2.86 -20.05 -43.68
C TRP A 286 -2.68 -21.18 -44.69
N ARG A 287 -2.17 -22.31 -44.24
CA ARG A 287 -2.08 -23.55 -45.01
C ARG A 287 -2.90 -24.60 -44.30
N VAL A 288 -3.80 -25.23 -45.05
CA VAL A 288 -4.44 -26.47 -44.62
C VAL A 288 -3.40 -27.57 -44.84
N THR A 289 -2.86 -28.10 -43.74
CA THR A 289 -1.95 -29.25 -43.76
C THR A 289 -2.77 -30.53 -43.77
N SER A 290 -2.51 -31.40 -44.76
CA SER A 290 -2.94 -32.80 -44.69
C SER A 290 -2.10 -33.53 -43.63
N TYR A 291 -2.63 -34.63 -43.07
CA TYR A 291 -1.95 -35.44 -42.05
C TYR A 291 -0.53 -35.87 -42.47
N THR A 292 -0.32 -36.08 -43.77
CA THR A 292 0.99 -36.38 -44.38
C THR A 292 1.97 -35.21 -44.37
N GLY A 293 1.50 -33.95 -44.44
CA GLY A 293 2.35 -32.77 -44.32
C GLY A 293 2.83 -32.48 -42.90
N LEU A 294 2.08 -32.94 -41.89
CA LEU A 294 2.48 -32.86 -40.47
C LEU A 294 3.60 -33.85 -40.11
N GLN A 295 3.67 -34.99 -40.78
CA GLN A 295 4.73 -35.99 -40.54
C GLN A 295 6.10 -35.56 -41.08
N GLN A 296 6.17 -34.67 -42.08
CA GLN A 296 7.44 -34.22 -42.66
C GLN A 296 8.10 -33.05 -41.90
N GLY A 297 7.33 -32.30 -41.08
CA GLY A 297 7.86 -31.21 -40.25
C GLY A 297 8.41 -31.65 -38.89
N GLY A 298 8.24 -32.92 -38.53
CA GLY A 298 8.83 -33.54 -37.35
C GLY A 298 10.23 -34.03 -37.68
N VAL A 299 11.25 -33.23 -37.39
CA VAL A 299 12.63 -33.72 -37.40
C VAL A 299 12.78 -34.71 -36.26
N GLY A 300 12.69 -36.00 -36.59
CA GLY A 300 13.01 -37.09 -35.68
C GLY A 300 11.94 -38.18 -35.67
N MET A 301 11.92 -39.00 -36.72
CA MET A 301 11.96 -40.47 -36.66
C MET A 301 11.43 -41.04 -37.99
N GLN A 302 12.29 -41.16 -39.01
CA GLN A 302 11.97 -42.04 -40.14
C GLN A 302 13.23 -42.63 -40.77
N GLU A 303 13.73 -43.66 -40.12
CA GLU A 303 14.52 -44.69 -40.77
C GLU A 303 13.59 -45.49 -41.69
N LEU A 304 14.10 -45.85 -42.88
CA LEU A 304 13.53 -46.78 -43.87
C LEU A 304 12.51 -46.19 -44.86
N LEU A 305 12.99 -45.71 -46.03
CA LEU A 305 12.63 -46.21 -47.38
C LEU A 305 13.44 -45.46 -48.48
N PRO A 306 13.78 -46.11 -49.61
CA PRO A 306 14.76 -45.60 -50.57
C PRO A 306 14.14 -44.83 -51.75
N ARG A 307 14.87 -43.80 -52.18
CA ARG A 307 14.80 -43.07 -53.47
C ARG A 307 13.46 -42.43 -53.86
N LEU A 308 13.36 -41.12 -53.68
CA LEU A 308 12.63 -40.19 -54.55
C LEU A 308 13.46 -38.90 -54.68
N ASP A 309 13.67 -38.47 -55.92
CA ASP A 309 14.47 -37.30 -56.32
C ASP A 309 14.03 -36.02 -55.60
N VAL A 310 15.00 -35.28 -55.07
CA VAL A 310 14.81 -34.00 -54.40
C VAL A 310 15.46 -32.89 -55.23
N ASP A 311 14.99 -32.69 -56.46
CA ASP A 311 15.31 -31.52 -57.28
C ASP A 311 14.32 -30.39 -56.98
N ALA A 312 14.44 -29.78 -55.79
CA ALA A 312 13.86 -28.46 -55.47
C ALA A 312 14.42 -27.91 -54.15
N ALA A 313 15.73 -27.86 -53.99
CA ALA A 313 16.36 -27.04 -52.96
C ALA A 313 16.44 -25.60 -53.47
N GLY A 314 15.40 -24.81 -53.21
CA GLY A 314 15.51 -23.35 -53.24
C GLY A 314 16.46 -22.92 -52.13
N GLU A 315 17.55 -22.24 -52.50
CA GLU A 315 18.56 -21.70 -51.60
C GLU A 315 17.92 -20.89 -50.46
N GLN A 316 17.88 -21.45 -49.25
CA GLN A 316 17.63 -20.67 -48.05
C GLN A 316 18.95 -20.09 -47.57
N ALA A 317 18.99 -18.76 -47.52
CA ALA A 317 20.09 -18.00 -46.97
C ALA A 317 20.43 -18.51 -45.56
N THR A 318 21.68 -18.90 -45.40
CA THR A 318 22.26 -19.32 -44.12
C THR A 318 22.24 -18.14 -43.15
N GLU A 319 21.29 -18.11 -42.21
CA GLU A 319 21.39 -17.21 -41.07
C GLU A 319 22.63 -17.59 -40.23
N PRO A 320 23.41 -16.60 -39.74
CA PRO A 320 24.59 -16.90 -38.95
C PRO A 320 24.18 -17.61 -37.66
N ALA A 321 24.79 -18.77 -37.41
CA ALA A 321 24.55 -19.55 -36.20
C ALA A 321 24.75 -18.65 -34.96
N PRO A 322 23.78 -18.59 -34.03
CA PRO A 322 23.92 -17.78 -32.83
C PRO A 322 25.12 -18.25 -32.01
N GLN A 323 25.96 -17.31 -31.57
CA GLN A 323 27.09 -17.61 -30.70
C GLN A 323 26.59 -18.29 -29.43
N LEU A 324 27.03 -19.53 -29.19
CA LEU A 324 26.68 -20.33 -28.02
C LEU A 324 27.27 -19.68 -26.76
N THR A 325 26.50 -18.76 -26.17
CA THR A 325 26.77 -18.13 -24.89
C THR A 325 25.79 -18.70 -23.85
N PRO A 326 26.10 -18.65 -22.54
CA PRO A 326 25.15 -19.06 -21.50
C PRO A 326 23.78 -18.37 -21.61
N HIS A 327 23.74 -17.17 -22.21
CA HIS A 327 22.53 -16.38 -22.43
C HIS A 327 21.72 -16.79 -23.68
N THR A 328 22.25 -17.66 -24.55
CA THR A 328 21.58 -18.17 -25.76
C THR A 328 21.18 -19.65 -25.64
N PHE A 329 21.25 -20.23 -24.43
CA PHE A 329 20.80 -21.58 -24.18
C PHE A 329 19.29 -21.74 -24.48
N PRO A 330 18.88 -22.79 -25.22
CA PRO A 330 17.49 -22.98 -25.61
C PRO A 330 16.56 -23.06 -24.40
N ARG A 331 15.40 -22.41 -24.49
CA ARG A 331 14.36 -22.42 -23.45
C ARG A 331 13.32 -23.49 -23.77
N GLY A 332 12.87 -24.24 -22.77
CA GLY A 332 11.79 -25.22 -22.91
C GLY A 332 11.92 -26.39 -21.94
N ALA A 333 10.98 -27.32 -22.02
CA ALA A 333 10.95 -28.50 -21.16
C ALA A 333 12.16 -29.43 -21.39
N ALA A 334 12.57 -29.64 -22.64
CA ALA A 334 13.65 -30.56 -22.99
C ALA A 334 15.05 -30.13 -22.45
N PRO A 335 15.48 -28.85 -22.56
CA PRO A 335 16.70 -28.38 -21.91
C PRO A 335 16.65 -28.47 -20.38
N GLY A 336 15.47 -28.29 -19.78
CA GLY A 336 15.26 -28.47 -18.34
C GLY A 336 15.46 -29.91 -17.90
N THR A 337 14.90 -30.88 -18.64
CA THR A 337 15.08 -32.31 -18.37
C THR A 337 16.54 -32.74 -18.52
N PHE A 338 17.26 -32.21 -19.53
CA PHE A 338 18.68 -32.46 -19.71
C PHE A 338 19.50 -31.97 -18.51
N LEU A 339 19.32 -30.72 -18.08
CA LEU A 339 20.02 -30.18 -16.91
C LEU A 339 19.69 -30.96 -15.63
N HIS A 340 18.44 -31.39 -15.47
CA HIS A 340 18.05 -32.22 -14.33
C HIS A 340 18.77 -33.56 -14.33
N SER A 341 18.80 -34.27 -15.46
CA SER A 341 19.51 -35.55 -15.58
C SER A 341 21.02 -35.41 -15.37
N LEU A 342 21.59 -34.28 -15.78
CA LEU A 342 23.03 -34.01 -15.63
C LEU A 342 23.39 -33.74 -14.16
N PHE A 343 22.61 -32.89 -13.47
CA PHE A 343 22.81 -32.60 -12.05
C PHE A 343 22.51 -33.79 -11.12
N GLU A 344 21.66 -34.73 -11.55
CA GLU A 344 21.39 -35.95 -10.79
C GLU A 344 22.61 -36.90 -10.76
N THR A 345 23.48 -36.82 -11.77
CA THR A 345 24.69 -37.66 -11.89
C THR A 345 25.99 -37.00 -11.43
N LEU A 346 25.97 -35.71 -11.11
CA LEU A 346 27.16 -34.95 -10.70
C LEU A 346 27.34 -35.00 -9.18
N ASP A 347 28.50 -35.46 -8.73
CA ASP A 347 28.90 -35.40 -7.32
C ASP A 347 29.52 -34.03 -7.02
N PHE A 348 28.76 -33.17 -6.34
CA PHE A 348 29.15 -31.80 -5.99
C PHE A 348 30.24 -31.70 -4.91
N THR A 349 30.75 -32.83 -4.42
CA THR A 349 31.82 -32.88 -3.41
C THR A 349 33.23 -33.01 -4.00
N GLN A 350 33.36 -33.22 -5.31
CA GLN A 350 34.66 -33.23 -5.98
C GLN A 350 35.02 -31.83 -6.51
N PRO A 351 36.27 -31.37 -6.35
CA PRO A 351 36.71 -30.13 -6.97
C PRO A 351 36.61 -30.22 -8.49
N LEU A 352 36.25 -29.11 -9.12
CA LEU A 352 36.27 -28.95 -10.57
C LEU A 352 37.72 -29.03 -11.06
N ASP A 353 38.05 -30.04 -11.86
CA ASP A 353 39.33 -30.10 -12.60
C ASP A 353 39.46 -28.97 -13.63
#